data_AF-A0A2P4Q106-F1
#
_entry.id   AF-A0A2P4Q106-F1
#
_cell.length_a   1.000
_cell.length_b   1.000
_cell.length_c   1.000
_cell.angle_alpha   90.00
_cell.angle_beta   90.00
_cell.angle_gamma   90.00
#
_symmetry.space_group_name_H-M   'P 1'
#
loop_
_entity.id
_entity.type
_entity.pdbx_description
1 polymer ?
#
loop_
_entity_poly.entity_id
_entity_poly.type
_entity_poly.pdbx_seq_one_letter_code
_entity_poly.pdbx_strand_id
1 'polypeptide(L)'
;MYTAITSLVQNNAFQMKFDWLIIFTIASEVDPNCNFIEHLRALKYSNENLLAKFIKEAEMIIRPSINSIEFETYVKLAKWLIQLCHNMDSLFKLWDDVLLHNNMFDERVSKCFAERVRANISRGEAVALEYHFKRLPKDYRDRVSEIFRDQVIFLLESPNRKWTYENINAIKKLLHDNSLNWRRDDVIQSLELISQSHTLELLNIFPEILDDWFHSDFSDTKEKKIPKICV
;
A
#
# COMPACT_ATOMS: atom_id res chain seq x y z
N MET A 1 21.20 -17.26 28.42
CA MET A 1 20.79 -17.96 27.18
C MET A 1 20.03 -17.02 26.26
N TYR A 2 18.93 -16.43 26.73
CA TYR A 2 18.14 -15.42 25.99
C TYR A 2 18.98 -14.32 25.33
N THR A 3 19.83 -13.61 26.08
CA THR A 3 20.69 -12.54 25.53
C THR A 3 21.61 -13.01 24.40
N ALA A 4 22.18 -14.22 24.51
CA ALA A 4 23.07 -14.75 23.48
C ALA A 4 22.31 -15.06 22.17
N ILE A 5 21.08 -15.60 22.29
CA ILE A 5 20.20 -15.86 21.15
C ILE A 5 19.80 -14.54 20.49
N THR A 6 19.34 -13.55 21.27
CA THR A 6 18.97 -12.24 20.75
C THR A 6 20.14 -11.55 20.06
N SER A 7 21.35 -11.59 20.65
CA SER A 7 22.55 -11.04 20.01
C SER A 7 22.92 -11.75 18.71
N LEU A 8 22.76 -13.08 18.65
CA LEU A 8 23.01 -13.85 17.44
C LEU A 8 22.00 -13.51 16.33
N VAL A 9 20.71 -13.44 16.67
CA VAL A 9 19.65 -13.02 15.75
C VAL A 9 19.93 -11.63 15.21
N GLN A 10 20.24 -10.68 16.09
CA GLN A 10 20.57 -9.32 15.70
C GLN A 10 21.76 -9.28 14.75
N ASN A 11 22.87 -9.92 15.12
CA ASN A 11 24.07 -9.95 14.30
C ASN A 11 23.80 -10.55 12.90
N ASN A 12 23.11 -11.68 12.83
CA ASN A 12 22.80 -12.34 11.56
C ASN A 12 21.85 -11.50 10.69
N ALA A 13 20.82 -10.89 11.28
CA ALA A 13 19.89 -10.03 10.57
C ALA A 13 20.59 -8.81 9.95
N PHE A 14 21.45 -8.12 10.70
CA PHE A 14 22.20 -6.97 10.19
C PHE A 14 23.32 -7.33 9.20
N GLN A 15 23.74 -8.60 9.17
CA GLN A 15 24.60 -9.16 8.12
C GLN A 15 23.83 -9.61 6.87
N MET A 16 22.51 -9.37 6.80
CA MET A 16 21.64 -9.76 5.69
C MET A 16 21.62 -11.28 5.44
N LYS A 17 21.87 -12.07 6.49
CA LYS A 17 21.64 -13.51 6.51
C LYS A 17 20.19 -13.76 6.91
N PHE A 18 19.63 -14.89 6.48
CA PHE A 18 18.24 -15.26 6.80
C PHE A 18 18.15 -16.42 7.80
N ASP A 19 19.27 -17.05 8.15
CA ASP A 19 19.31 -18.17 9.12
C ASP A 19 18.71 -17.82 10.48
N TRP A 20 18.72 -16.53 10.85
CA TRP A 20 18.14 -16.07 12.10
C TRP A 20 16.62 -16.27 12.17
N LEU A 21 15.93 -16.40 11.03
CA LEU A 21 14.49 -16.67 10.97
C LEU A 21 14.12 -17.98 11.68
N ILE A 22 15.07 -18.90 11.87
CA ILE A 22 14.85 -20.13 12.64
C ILE A 22 14.34 -19.85 14.05
N ILE A 23 14.60 -18.66 14.62
CA ILE A 23 14.07 -18.27 15.93
C ILE A 23 12.54 -18.40 15.99
N PHE A 24 11.82 -18.19 14.90
CA PHE A 24 10.37 -18.32 14.86
C PHE A 24 9.88 -19.74 15.15
N THR A 25 10.69 -20.76 14.84
CA THR A 25 10.35 -22.18 15.08
C THR A 25 10.49 -22.58 16.56
N ILE A 26 11.27 -21.82 17.33
CA ILE A 26 11.56 -22.07 18.75
C ILE A 26 11.07 -20.93 19.65
N ALA A 27 10.39 -19.93 19.10
CA ALA A 27 10.04 -18.70 19.80
C ALA A 27 9.21 -18.97 21.06
N SER A 28 8.27 -19.93 21.02
CA SER A 28 7.46 -20.33 22.17
C SER A 28 8.28 -20.84 23.37
N GLU A 29 9.52 -21.29 23.16
CA GLU A 29 10.40 -21.78 24.21
C GLU A 29 11.41 -20.72 24.67
N VAL A 30 11.96 -19.95 23.72
CA VAL A 30 13.08 -19.04 23.99
C VAL A 30 12.70 -17.57 24.09
N ASP A 31 11.66 -17.13 23.36
CA ASP A 31 11.15 -15.75 23.36
C ASP A 31 9.66 -15.69 23.00
N PRO A 32 8.76 -16.13 23.90
CA PRO A 32 7.34 -16.33 23.56
C PRO A 32 6.63 -15.06 23.09
N ASN A 33 7.14 -13.90 23.52
CA ASN A 33 6.59 -12.57 23.20
C ASN A 33 7.26 -11.94 21.96
N CYS A 34 8.14 -12.67 21.27
CA CYS A 34 8.93 -12.20 20.14
C CYS A 34 9.61 -10.85 20.40
N ASN A 35 10.16 -10.64 21.60
CA ASN A 35 10.81 -9.40 21.99
C ASN A 35 12.12 -9.12 21.22
N PHE A 36 12.70 -10.13 20.58
CA PHE A 36 13.86 -9.96 19.69
C PHE A 36 13.58 -8.96 18.55
N ILE A 37 12.33 -8.82 18.08
CA ILE A 37 11.99 -7.87 16.99
C ILE A 37 12.28 -6.42 17.40
N GLU A 38 12.25 -6.10 18.70
CA GLU A 38 12.58 -4.78 19.22
C GLU A 38 14.05 -4.41 18.94
N HIS A 39 14.93 -5.41 18.91
CA HIS A 39 16.34 -5.25 18.60
C HIS A 39 16.59 -5.14 17.08
N LEU A 40 15.57 -5.43 16.28
CA LEU A 40 15.58 -5.38 14.81
C LEU A 40 14.83 -4.16 14.25
N ARG A 41 14.42 -3.19 15.07
CA ARG A 41 13.71 -1.97 14.61
C ARG A 41 14.45 -1.20 13.51
N ALA A 42 15.78 -1.21 13.53
CA ALA A 42 16.62 -0.54 12.53
C ALA A 42 16.88 -1.39 11.27
N LEU A 43 16.44 -2.67 11.25
CA LEU A 43 16.63 -3.56 10.11
C LEU A 43 15.84 -3.03 8.91
N LYS A 44 16.51 -2.91 7.77
CA LYS A 44 15.90 -2.51 6.50
C LYS A 44 16.56 -3.29 5.38
N TYR A 45 15.74 -3.86 4.50
CA TYR A 45 16.21 -4.44 3.25
C TYR A 45 16.05 -3.40 2.15
N SER A 46 17.08 -2.60 1.88
CA SER A 46 17.04 -1.55 0.84
C SER A 46 17.11 -2.11 -0.59
N ASN A 47 17.57 -3.35 -0.74
CA ASN A 47 17.68 -4.02 -2.02
C ASN A 47 16.45 -4.90 -2.26
N GLU A 48 15.80 -4.73 -3.41
CA GLU A 48 14.58 -5.47 -3.75
C GLU A 48 14.79 -6.99 -3.81
N ASN A 49 15.95 -7.45 -4.33
CA ASN A 49 16.27 -8.88 -4.35
C ASN A 49 16.47 -9.44 -2.94
N LEU A 50 17.05 -8.67 -2.02
CA LEU A 50 17.17 -9.09 -0.61
C LEU A 50 15.81 -9.14 0.07
N LEU A 51 14.95 -8.15 -0.15
CA LEU A 51 13.59 -8.17 0.41
C LEU A 51 12.77 -9.33 -0.16
N ALA A 52 12.84 -9.59 -1.47
CA ALA A 52 12.15 -10.72 -2.10
C ALA A 52 12.63 -12.07 -1.54
N LYS A 53 13.94 -12.23 -1.31
CA LYS A 53 14.49 -13.41 -0.64
C LYS A 53 14.00 -13.52 0.79
N PHE A 54 14.00 -12.42 1.54
CA PHE A 54 13.47 -12.40 2.91
C PHE A 54 12.02 -12.85 2.96
N ILE A 55 11.15 -12.35 2.07
CA ILE A 55 9.74 -12.76 2.03
C ILE A 55 9.61 -14.26 1.73
N LYS A 56 10.41 -14.79 0.80
CA LYS A 56 10.41 -16.23 0.51
C LYS A 56 10.84 -17.07 1.71
N GLU A 57 11.89 -16.67 2.42
CA GLU A 57 12.32 -17.37 3.63
C GLU A 57 11.28 -17.23 4.77
N ALA A 58 10.64 -16.06 4.87
CA ALA A 58 9.56 -15.81 5.82
C ALA A 58 8.34 -16.69 5.56
N GLU A 59 7.96 -16.87 4.29
CA GLU A 59 6.92 -17.81 3.88
C GLU A 59 7.27 -19.25 4.33
N MET A 60 8.51 -19.69 4.10
CA MET A 60 8.93 -21.06 4.44
C MET A 60 9.05 -21.31 5.95
N ILE A 61 9.46 -20.31 6.74
CA ILE A 61 9.82 -20.50 8.15
C ILE A 61 8.77 -19.90 9.10
N ILE A 62 8.35 -18.65 8.86
CA ILE A 62 7.41 -17.96 9.74
C ILE A 62 6.03 -18.59 9.58
N ARG A 63 5.53 -18.75 8.35
CA ARG A 63 4.15 -19.18 8.12
C ARG A 63 3.78 -20.51 8.80
N PRO A 64 4.60 -21.58 8.74
CA PRO A 64 4.31 -22.81 9.47
C PRO A 64 4.33 -22.63 11.00
N SER A 65 5.11 -21.67 11.49
CA SER A 65 5.33 -21.43 12.93
C SER A 65 4.27 -20.53 13.56
N ILE A 66 3.49 -19.77 12.77
CA ILE A 66 2.52 -18.78 13.27
C ILE A 66 1.53 -19.37 14.28
N ASN A 67 1.03 -20.59 14.06
CA ASN A 67 0.03 -21.20 14.94
C ASN A 67 0.55 -21.45 16.37
N SER A 68 1.87 -21.43 16.57
CA SER A 68 2.50 -21.58 17.88
C SER A 68 2.63 -20.25 18.65
N ILE A 69 2.39 -19.13 17.97
CA ILE A 69 2.52 -17.77 18.49
C ILE A 69 1.16 -17.29 19.01
N GLU A 70 1.16 -16.71 20.21
CA GLU A 70 -0.03 -16.09 20.79
C GLU A 70 -0.56 -14.94 19.91
N PHE A 71 -1.87 -14.76 19.86
CA PHE A 71 -2.53 -13.88 18.89
C PHE A 71 -2.03 -12.43 18.92
N GLU A 72 -1.94 -11.79 20.08
CA GLU A 72 -1.47 -10.41 20.18
C GLU A 72 0.02 -10.28 19.84
N THR A 73 0.81 -11.29 20.20
CA THR A 73 2.21 -11.40 19.76
C THR A 73 2.34 -11.54 18.25
N TYR A 74 1.46 -12.33 17.63
CA TYR A 74 1.40 -12.48 16.18
C TYR A 74 0.99 -11.18 15.47
N VAL A 75 -0.01 -10.46 16.00
CA VAL A 75 -0.40 -9.14 15.49
C VAL A 75 0.78 -8.16 15.54
N LYS A 76 1.55 -8.15 16.63
CA LYS A 76 2.76 -7.33 16.79
C LYS A 76 3.81 -7.69 15.74
N LEU A 77 4.06 -8.98 15.54
CA LEU A 77 4.99 -9.49 14.52
C LEU A 77 4.55 -9.09 13.11
N ALA A 78 3.28 -9.27 12.77
CA ALA A 78 2.73 -8.95 11.46
C ALA A 78 2.89 -7.46 11.14
N LYS A 79 2.60 -6.57 12.09
CA LYS A 79 2.84 -5.12 11.94
C LYS A 79 4.30 -4.82 11.66
N TRP A 80 5.22 -5.46 12.38
CA TRP A 80 6.65 -5.30 12.13
C TRP A 80 7.06 -5.78 10.73
N LEU A 81 6.58 -6.95 10.28
CA LEU A 81 6.84 -7.48 8.93
C LEU A 81 6.31 -6.54 7.83
N ILE A 82 5.09 -6.01 7.99
CA ILE A 82 4.50 -5.03 7.08
C ILE A 82 5.41 -3.80 6.96
N GLN A 83 5.95 -3.31 8.08
CA GLN A 83 6.85 -2.16 8.09
C GLN A 83 8.20 -2.45 7.41
N LEU A 84 8.62 -3.70 7.18
CA LEU A 84 9.82 -3.99 6.39
C LEU A 84 9.61 -3.84 4.87
N CYS A 85 8.37 -3.92 4.39
CA CYS A 85 8.06 -3.96 2.96
C CYS A 85 8.04 -2.58 2.31
N HIS A 86 9.16 -2.15 1.73
CA HIS A 86 9.32 -0.81 1.14
C HIS A 86 8.83 -0.68 -0.31
N ASN A 87 8.26 -1.75 -0.89
CA ASN A 87 7.60 -1.74 -2.19
C ASN A 87 6.29 -2.52 -2.13
N MET A 88 5.38 -2.24 -3.08
CA MET A 88 4.04 -2.82 -3.12
C MET A 88 4.07 -4.33 -3.43
N ASP A 89 4.98 -4.79 -4.30
CA ASP A 89 5.04 -6.19 -4.69
C ASP A 89 5.39 -7.12 -3.53
N SER A 90 6.37 -6.71 -2.72
CA SER A 90 6.77 -7.44 -1.51
C SER A 90 5.72 -7.33 -0.42
N LEU A 91 5.04 -6.18 -0.31
CA LEU A 91 3.93 -6.01 0.62
C LEU A 91 2.77 -6.96 0.29
N PHE A 92 2.43 -7.12 -1.00
CA PHE A 92 1.40 -8.05 -1.45
C PHE A 92 1.80 -9.50 -1.20
N LYS A 93 3.03 -9.89 -1.56
CA LYS A 93 3.50 -11.25 -1.26
C LYS A 93 3.53 -11.55 0.23
N LEU A 94 4.00 -10.61 1.06
CA LEU A 94 3.93 -10.77 2.51
C LEU A 94 2.48 -11.00 2.97
N TRP A 95 1.58 -10.16 2.48
CA TRP A 95 0.17 -10.22 2.81
C TRP A 95 -0.42 -11.59 2.43
N ASP A 96 -0.39 -11.95 1.15
CA ASP A 96 -1.06 -13.14 0.61
C ASP A 96 -0.36 -14.47 0.98
N ASP A 97 0.98 -14.47 0.99
CA ASP A 97 1.78 -15.70 1.07
C ASP A 97 2.34 -15.97 2.47
N VAL A 98 2.45 -14.96 3.35
CA VAL A 98 3.07 -15.13 4.68
C VAL A 98 2.06 -14.97 5.82
N LEU A 99 1.19 -13.95 5.76
CA LEU A 99 0.26 -13.66 6.84
C LEU A 99 -0.98 -14.59 6.79
N LEU A 100 -1.61 -14.78 7.95
CA LEU A 100 -2.88 -15.47 8.07
C LEU A 100 -4.02 -14.46 7.99
N HIS A 101 -5.09 -14.77 7.27
CA HIS A 101 -6.24 -13.89 7.13
C HIS A 101 -7.46 -14.42 7.86
N ASN A 102 -8.02 -13.54 8.69
CA ASN A 102 -9.36 -13.66 9.26
C ASN A 102 -9.80 -12.26 9.70
N ASN A 103 -11.11 -12.04 9.80
CA ASN A 103 -11.68 -10.72 10.08
C ASN A 103 -11.05 -10.03 11.31
N MET A 104 -10.81 -10.78 12.39
CA MET A 104 -10.23 -10.24 13.63
C MET A 104 -8.78 -9.81 13.43
N PHE A 105 -7.94 -10.66 12.83
CA PHE A 105 -6.55 -10.31 12.54
C PHE A 105 -6.45 -9.14 11.55
N ASP A 106 -7.18 -9.22 10.45
CA ASP A 106 -7.14 -8.23 9.36
C ASP A 106 -7.55 -6.85 9.88
N GLU A 107 -8.54 -6.77 10.76
CA GLU A 107 -8.92 -5.53 11.44
C GLU A 107 -7.76 -4.95 12.26
N ARG A 108 -7.06 -5.79 13.05
CA ARG A 108 -5.97 -5.37 13.94
C ARG A 108 -4.74 -4.83 13.20
N VAL A 109 -4.49 -5.28 11.97
CA VAL A 109 -3.32 -4.86 11.15
C VAL A 109 -3.68 -3.86 10.04
N SER A 110 -4.96 -3.69 9.72
CA SER A 110 -5.48 -2.85 8.63
C SER A 110 -4.84 -1.47 8.54
N LYS A 111 -4.82 -0.72 9.64
CA LYS A 111 -4.24 0.63 9.70
C LYS A 111 -2.74 0.62 9.35
N CYS A 112 -2.00 -0.34 9.90
CA CYS A 112 -0.56 -0.46 9.65
C CYS A 112 -0.28 -0.80 8.18
N PHE A 113 -1.09 -1.68 7.60
CA PHE A 113 -1.04 -2.01 6.17
C PHE A 113 -1.34 -0.78 5.30
N ALA A 114 -2.42 -0.06 5.59
CA ALA A 114 -2.83 1.13 4.86
C ALA A 114 -1.76 2.24 4.93
N GLU A 115 -1.18 2.50 6.11
CA GLU A 115 -0.05 3.43 6.26
C GLU A 115 1.16 3.02 5.40
N ARG A 116 1.42 1.71 5.31
CA ARG A 116 2.52 1.19 4.48
C ARG A 116 2.24 1.34 3.00
N VAL A 117 1.01 1.08 2.56
CA VAL A 117 0.56 1.33 1.19
C VAL A 117 0.76 2.80 0.82
N ARG A 118 0.29 3.72 1.67
CA ARG A 118 0.48 5.17 1.48
C ARG A 118 1.96 5.53 1.30
N ALA A 119 2.82 5.01 2.17
CA ALA A 119 4.26 5.26 2.08
C ALA A 119 4.84 4.74 0.75
N ASN A 120 4.45 3.55 0.32
CA ASN A 120 4.99 2.90 -0.88
C ASN A 120 4.53 3.57 -2.19
N ILE A 121 3.31 4.12 -2.23
CA ILE A 121 2.79 4.79 -3.44
C ILE A 121 3.06 6.29 -3.49
N SER A 122 3.51 6.91 -2.38
CA SER A 122 3.69 8.37 -2.27
C SER A 122 4.56 9.02 -3.35
N ARG A 123 5.49 8.26 -3.95
CA ARG A 123 6.38 8.69 -5.03
C ARG A 123 6.06 8.03 -6.37
N GLY A 124 4.97 7.26 -6.44
CA GLY A 124 4.57 6.52 -7.62
C GLY A 124 3.95 7.43 -8.68
N GLU A 125 4.25 7.12 -9.93
CA GLU A 125 3.57 7.70 -11.09
C GLU A 125 2.20 7.02 -11.31
N ALA A 126 1.33 7.65 -12.11
CA ALA A 126 -0.04 7.19 -12.31
C ALA A 126 -0.11 5.74 -12.84
N VAL A 127 0.80 5.35 -13.74
CA VAL A 127 0.88 3.96 -14.24
C VAL A 127 1.15 2.96 -13.12
N ALA A 128 2.07 3.26 -12.21
CA ALA A 128 2.37 2.38 -11.08
C ALA A 128 1.17 2.32 -10.11
N LEU A 129 0.50 3.46 -9.90
CA LEU A 129 -0.69 3.54 -9.07
C LEU A 129 -1.84 2.66 -9.60
N GLU A 130 -2.12 2.76 -10.91
CA GLU A 130 -3.11 1.93 -11.60
C GLU A 130 -2.77 0.43 -11.52
N TYR A 131 -1.50 0.09 -11.77
CA TYR A 131 -1.02 -1.27 -11.67
C TYR A 131 -1.19 -1.85 -10.26
N HIS A 132 -0.78 -1.11 -9.23
CA HIS A 132 -0.86 -1.58 -7.85
C HIS A 132 -2.31 -1.69 -7.37
N PHE A 133 -3.17 -0.74 -7.72
CA PHE A 133 -4.57 -0.78 -7.31
C PHE A 133 -5.29 -2.01 -7.86
N LYS A 134 -5.08 -2.34 -9.14
CA LYS A 134 -5.68 -3.50 -9.78
C LYS A 134 -5.27 -4.83 -9.16
N ARG A 135 -4.09 -4.90 -8.56
CA ARG A 135 -3.56 -6.10 -7.89
C ARG A 135 -4.05 -6.27 -6.46
N LEU A 136 -4.65 -5.26 -5.85
CA LEU A 136 -5.22 -5.40 -4.52
C LEU A 136 -6.39 -6.40 -4.51
N PRO A 137 -6.44 -7.31 -3.52
CA PRO A 137 -7.63 -8.12 -3.25
C PRO A 137 -8.86 -7.22 -3.06
N LYS A 138 -10.01 -7.63 -3.60
CA LYS A 138 -11.24 -6.83 -3.60
C LYS A 138 -11.61 -6.36 -2.18
N ASP A 139 -11.55 -7.27 -1.22
CA ASP A 139 -11.91 -7.02 0.19
C ASP A 139 -11.00 -5.99 0.87
N TYR A 140 -9.82 -5.73 0.29
CA TYR A 140 -8.86 -4.75 0.79
C TYR A 140 -8.93 -3.41 0.07
N ARG A 141 -9.50 -3.35 -1.14
CA ARG A 141 -9.59 -2.09 -1.91
C ARG A 141 -10.29 -1.02 -1.11
N ASP A 142 -11.44 -1.33 -0.52
CA ASP A 142 -12.22 -0.36 0.28
C ASP A 142 -11.41 0.29 1.40
N ARG A 143 -10.48 -0.45 2.01
CA ARG A 143 -9.63 0.02 3.13
C ARG A 143 -8.54 0.99 2.69
N VAL A 144 -8.15 0.94 1.42
CA VAL A 144 -7.06 1.75 0.88
C VAL A 144 -7.49 2.67 -0.26
N SER A 145 -8.73 2.59 -0.75
CA SER A 145 -9.22 3.39 -1.87
C SER A 145 -9.03 4.90 -1.61
N GLU A 146 -9.26 5.36 -0.38
CA GLU A 146 -8.98 6.76 0.00
C GLU A 146 -7.51 7.15 -0.26
N ILE A 147 -6.57 6.29 0.11
CA ILE A 147 -5.13 6.53 -0.09
C ILE A 147 -4.79 6.64 -1.59
N PHE A 148 -5.43 5.82 -2.43
CA PHE A 148 -5.22 5.89 -3.88
C PHE A 148 -5.86 7.14 -4.49
N ARG A 149 -7.05 7.54 -4.05
CA ARG A 149 -7.70 8.79 -4.48
C ARG A 149 -6.87 10.01 -4.10
N ASP A 150 -6.40 10.08 -2.85
CA ASP A 150 -5.51 11.14 -2.37
C ASP A 150 -4.26 11.24 -3.26
N GLN A 151 -3.67 10.10 -3.62
CA GLN A 151 -2.49 10.09 -4.47
C GLN A 151 -2.81 10.53 -5.91
N VAL A 152 -3.94 10.13 -6.50
CA VAL A 152 -4.38 10.63 -7.82
C VAL A 152 -4.52 12.15 -7.80
N ILE A 153 -5.21 12.69 -6.80
CA ILE A 153 -5.41 14.14 -6.63
C ILE A 153 -4.05 14.84 -6.50
N PHE A 154 -3.16 14.34 -5.64
CA PHE A 154 -1.81 14.88 -5.47
C PHE A 154 -1.00 14.90 -6.79
N LEU A 155 -1.15 13.88 -7.65
CA LEU A 155 -0.48 13.88 -8.96
C LEU A 155 -1.01 15.01 -9.87
N LEU A 156 -2.31 15.32 -9.78
CA LEU A 156 -2.98 16.37 -10.55
C LEU A 156 -2.69 17.79 -10.04
N GLU A 157 -2.33 17.96 -8.76
CA GLU A 157 -2.02 19.27 -8.14
C GLU A 157 -0.85 20.03 -8.78
N SER A 158 -0.03 19.37 -9.61
CA SER A 158 1.12 19.99 -10.27
C SER A 158 0.80 20.37 -11.72
N PRO A 159 0.37 21.61 -12.01
CA PRO A 159 -0.04 22.02 -13.37
C PRO A 159 1.10 21.98 -14.40
N ASN A 160 2.35 22.01 -13.93
CA ASN A 160 3.56 21.95 -14.75
C ASN A 160 4.17 20.53 -14.82
N ARG A 161 3.51 19.51 -14.25
CA ARG A 161 3.95 18.12 -14.36
C ARG A 161 4.01 17.74 -15.84
N LYS A 162 5.14 17.16 -16.24
CA LYS A 162 5.29 16.60 -17.59
C LYS A 162 4.57 15.27 -17.65
N TRP A 163 3.38 15.28 -18.21
CA TRP A 163 2.58 14.08 -18.38
C TRP A 163 3.04 13.28 -19.59
N THR A 164 3.20 11.98 -19.41
CA THR A 164 3.34 11.03 -20.52
C THR A 164 1.97 10.50 -20.91
N TYR A 165 1.84 9.98 -22.13
CA TYR A 165 0.60 9.36 -22.59
C TYR A 165 0.14 8.22 -21.67
N GLU A 166 1.08 7.39 -21.21
CA GLU A 166 0.78 6.26 -20.33
C GLU A 166 0.23 6.73 -18.98
N ASN A 167 0.81 7.80 -18.42
CA ASN A 167 0.34 8.39 -17.16
C ASN A 167 -1.04 9.03 -17.30
N ILE A 168 -1.32 9.74 -18.40
CA ILE A 168 -2.66 10.31 -18.66
C ILE A 168 -3.70 9.18 -18.78
N ASN A 169 -3.37 8.15 -19.55
CA ASN A 169 -4.25 6.99 -19.71
C ASN A 169 -4.50 6.26 -18.37
N ALA A 170 -3.49 6.18 -17.51
CA ALA A 170 -3.64 5.61 -16.18
C ALA A 170 -4.52 6.47 -15.27
N ILE A 171 -4.37 7.80 -15.27
CA ILE A 171 -5.26 8.72 -14.55
C ILE A 171 -6.70 8.56 -15.02
N LYS A 172 -6.93 8.55 -16.34
CA LYS A 172 -8.26 8.34 -16.92
C LYS A 172 -8.89 7.04 -16.43
N LYS A 173 -8.15 5.93 -16.47
CA LYS A 173 -8.63 4.63 -15.96
C LYS A 173 -8.95 4.67 -14.47
N LEU A 174 -8.12 5.31 -13.66
CA LEU A 174 -8.34 5.44 -12.21
C LEU A 174 -9.60 6.27 -11.93
N LEU A 175 -9.83 7.37 -12.64
CA LEU A 175 -11.00 8.22 -12.47
C LEU A 175 -12.31 7.54 -12.89
N HIS A 176 -12.24 6.54 -13.78
CA HIS A 176 -13.39 5.72 -14.19
C HIS A 176 -13.52 4.39 -13.40
N ASP A 177 -12.58 4.08 -12.51
CA ASP A 177 -12.63 2.84 -11.75
C ASP A 177 -13.58 2.98 -10.56
N ASN A 178 -14.79 2.46 -10.71
CA ASN A 178 -15.81 2.45 -9.67
C ASN A 178 -15.36 1.75 -8.37
N SER A 179 -14.36 0.85 -8.43
CA SER A 179 -13.84 0.19 -7.22
C SER A 179 -12.96 1.12 -6.36
N LEU A 180 -12.54 2.27 -6.88
CA LEU A 180 -11.95 3.32 -6.05
C LEU A 180 -13.00 4.06 -5.21
N ASN A 181 -14.29 3.84 -5.43
CA ASN A 181 -15.37 4.45 -4.64
C ASN A 181 -15.16 5.98 -4.48
N TRP A 182 -15.04 6.66 -5.61
CA TRP A 182 -14.80 8.10 -5.69
C TRP A 182 -15.91 8.88 -5.00
N ARG A 183 -15.52 9.79 -4.09
CA ARG A 183 -16.47 10.72 -3.48
C ARG A 183 -16.73 11.86 -4.45
N ARG A 184 -17.93 12.44 -4.36
CA ARG A 184 -18.33 13.58 -5.21
C ARG A 184 -17.31 14.72 -5.17
N ASP A 185 -16.84 15.07 -3.97
CA ASP A 185 -15.89 16.17 -3.79
C ASP A 185 -14.52 15.85 -4.41
N ASP A 186 -14.05 14.60 -4.27
CA ASP A 186 -12.80 14.11 -4.88
C ASP A 186 -12.84 14.22 -6.43
N VAL A 187 -14.00 13.91 -7.03
CA VAL A 187 -14.23 14.01 -8.49
C VAL A 187 -14.21 15.47 -8.94
N ILE A 188 -14.96 16.33 -8.25
CA ILE A 188 -15.02 17.76 -8.56
C ILE A 188 -13.61 18.37 -8.48
N GLN A 189 -12.86 18.06 -7.42
CA GLN A 189 -11.49 18.50 -7.25
C GLN A 189 -10.59 17.99 -8.38
N SER A 190 -10.71 16.73 -8.77
CA SER A 190 -9.93 16.16 -9.88
C SER A 190 -10.22 16.88 -11.20
N LEU A 191 -11.50 17.16 -11.49
CA LEU A 191 -11.91 17.94 -12.66
C LEU A 191 -11.35 19.37 -12.64
N GLU A 192 -11.43 20.04 -11.49
CA GLU A 192 -10.84 21.38 -11.30
C GLU A 192 -9.33 21.40 -11.56
N LEU A 193 -8.59 20.40 -11.04
CA LEU A 193 -7.15 20.31 -11.25
C LEU A 193 -6.80 19.99 -12.71
N ILE A 194 -7.59 19.13 -13.36
CA ILE A 194 -7.40 18.83 -14.79
C ILE A 194 -7.61 20.09 -15.63
N SER A 195 -8.66 20.89 -15.38
CA SER A 195 -8.94 22.10 -16.18
C SER A 195 -7.85 23.17 -16.06
N GLN A 196 -7.07 23.14 -14.97
CA GLN A 196 -5.95 24.05 -14.73
C GLN A 196 -4.62 23.53 -15.31
N SER A 197 -4.59 22.33 -15.90
CA SER A 197 -3.37 21.74 -16.46
C SER A 197 -2.90 22.48 -17.70
N HIS A 198 -1.59 22.67 -17.84
CA HIS A 198 -0.98 23.21 -19.06
C HIS A 198 -0.71 22.13 -20.14
N THR A 199 -1.02 20.85 -19.85
CA THR A 199 -0.84 19.76 -20.80
C THR A 199 -2.14 19.49 -21.54
N LEU A 200 -2.16 19.79 -22.84
CA LEU A 200 -3.35 19.67 -23.70
C LEU A 200 -3.94 18.24 -23.68
N GLU A 201 -3.08 17.22 -23.68
CA GLU A 201 -3.50 15.82 -23.66
C GLU A 201 -4.21 15.44 -22.36
N LEU A 202 -3.85 16.05 -21.23
CA LEU A 202 -4.57 15.87 -19.97
C LEU A 202 -5.87 16.67 -19.96
N LEU A 203 -5.89 17.88 -20.51
CA LEU A 203 -7.12 18.64 -20.68
C LEU A 203 -8.15 17.89 -21.53
N ASN A 204 -7.69 17.19 -22.56
CA ASN A 204 -8.56 16.46 -23.49
C ASN A 204 -9.33 15.30 -22.85
N ILE A 205 -8.91 14.78 -21.68
CA ILE A 205 -9.70 13.74 -20.97
C ILE A 205 -10.82 14.33 -20.12
N PHE A 206 -10.83 15.65 -19.88
CA PHE A 206 -11.84 16.32 -19.04
C PHE A 206 -13.28 16.08 -19.52
N PRO A 207 -13.63 16.30 -20.81
CA PRO A 207 -15.02 16.15 -21.26
C PRO A 207 -15.50 14.71 -21.12
N GLU A 208 -14.62 13.74 -21.38
CA GLU A 208 -14.93 12.32 -21.25
C GLU A 208 -15.23 11.94 -19.79
N ILE A 209 -14.39 12.39 -18.85
CA ILE A 209 -14.62 12.14 -17.41
C ILE A 209 -15.93 12.80 -16.98
N LEU A 210 -16.15 14.07 -17.36
CA LEU A 210 -17.35 14.79 -16.96
C LEU A 210 -18.63 14.12 -17.48
N ASP A 211 -18.63 13.67 -18.73
CA ASP A 211 -19.76 12.98 -19.35
C ASP A 211 -20.09 11.67 -18.62
N ASP A 212 -19.08 10.82 -18.36
CA ASP A 212 -19.25 9.55 -17.65
C ASP A 212 -19.87 9.77 -16.25
N TRP A 213 -19.43 10.81 -15.54
CA TRP A 213 -19.97 11.13 -14.22
C TRP A 213 -21.42 11.62 -14.27
N PHE A 214 -21.80 12.46 -15.23
CA PHE A 214 -23.21 12.87 -15.40
C PHE A 214 -24.15 11.69 -15.66
N HIS A 215 -23.67 10.65 -16.36
CA HIS A 215 -24.44 9.42 -16.58
C HIS A 215 -24.58 8.54 -15.32
N SER A 216 -23.80 8.81 -14.25
CA SER A 216 -23.81 8.07 -12.98
C SER A 216 -24.62 8.72 -11.83
N ASP A 217 -25.70 9.44 -12.14
CA ASP A 217 -26.53 10.20 -11.18
C ASP A 217 -25.79 11.32 -10.41
N PHE A 218 -24.66 11.79 -10.95
CA PHE A 218 -23.92 12.93 -10.39
C PHE A 218 -24.71 14.23 -10.57
N SER A 219 -24.80 15.04 -9.50
CA SER A 219 -25.31 16.40 -9.60
C SER A 219 -24.53 17.39 -8.74
N ASP A 220 -24.10 18.48 -9.36
CA ASP A 220 -23.43 19.63 -8.74
C ASP A 220 -24.45 20.71 -8.32
N THR A 221 -25.61 20.29 -7.87
CA THR A 221 -26.75 21.19 -7.59
C THR A 221 -26.57 22.04 -6.35
N LYS A 222 -25.71 21.61 -5.40
CA LYS A 222 -25.51 22.30 -4.12
C LYS A 222 -24.52 23.47 -4.20
N GLU A 223 -23.39 23.31 -4.90
CA GLU A 223 -22.31 24.31 -4.91
C GLU A 223 -22.07 24.97 -6.28
N LYS A 224 -22.54 24.36 -7.37
CA LYS A 224 -22.34 24.85 -8.74
C LYS A 224 -20.86 25.15 -9.03
N LYS A 225 -19.97 24.23 -8.67
CA LYS A 225 -18.52 24.31 -8.94
C LYS A 225 -18.18 24.02 -10.40
N ILE A 226 -18.85 23.05 -11.04
CA ILE A 226 -18.61 22.63 -12.43
C ILE A 226 -18.73 23.81 -13.42
N PRO A 227 -19.76 24.68 -13.36
CA PRO A 227 -19.83 25.86 -14.22
C PRO A 227 -18.64 26.81 -14.11
N LYS A 228 -17.96 26.86 -12.95
CA LYS A 228 -16.76 27.69 -12.75
C LYS A 228 -15.50 27.05 -13.32
N ILE A 229 -15.47 25.72 -13.37
CA ILE A 229 -14.35 24.92 -13.88
C ILE A 229 -14.33 24.92 -15.41
N CYS A 230 -15.49 25.01 -16.06
CA CYS A 230 -15.66 24.91 -17.51
C CYS A 230 -15.50 26.26 -18.27
N VAL A 231 -14.78 27.24 -17.69
CA VAL A 231 -14.60 28.60 -18.24
C VAL A 231 -13.27 28.74 -18.97
#